data_AF-A0A447R078-F1
#
_entry.id   AF-A0A447R078-F1
#
_cell.length_a   1.000
_cell.length_b   1.000
_cell.length_c   1.000
_cell.angle_alpha   90.00
_cell.angle_beta   90.00
_cell.angle_gamma   90.00
#
_symmetry.space_group_name_H-M   'P 1'
#
loop_
_entity.id
_entity.type
_entity.pdbx_description
1 polymer ?
#
loop_
_entity_poly.entity_id
_entity_poly.type
_entity_poly.pdbx_seq_one_letter_code
_entity_poly.pdbx_strand_id
1 'polypeptide(L)'
;MTDNRGFEADQLDIELDDADGKVELPLRGAVLTLWLGWQGSALLNKAISRVDEIEHRGAPDTLTIRARSADFRGTLNSRREESWHDTTLGELVSTIAKRNKLTASVADSLKQIPVPHIDQSQESDAVFLTRLADRNGATVSVKAGKLLFLKAGSALTASGKPIPQMTLTRSDGDRHQFAIADRRAYTGVTAKWLHTKDPKPQNRK
;
A
#
# COMPACT_ATOMS: atom_id res chain seq x y z
N MET A 1 0.17 -6.06 15.35
CA MET A 1 0.56 -5.93 13.94
C MET A 1 -0.68 -5.65 13.12
N THR A 2 -0.66 -4.59 12.34
CA THR A 2 -1.78 -4.17 11.48
C THR A 2 -1.28 -4.15 10.04
N ASP A 3 -1.91 -4.92 9.16
CA ASP A 3 -1.63 -4.89 7.72
C ASP A 3 -2.54 -3.88 7.03
N ASN A 4 -1.95 -2.93 6.31
CA ASN A 4 -2.69 -1.90 5.59
C ASN A 4 -2.62 -2.09 4.07
N ARG A 5 -3.56 -1.46 3.37
CA ARG A 5 -3.63 -1.38 1.90
C ARG A 5 -3.22 0.02 1.43
N GLY A 6 -2.85 0.16 0.16
CA GLY A 6 -2.44 1.48 -0.35
C GLY A 6 -1.04 1.88 0.11
N PHE A 7 -0.84 3.18 0.28
CA PHE A 7 0.37 3.78 0.87
C PHE A 7 0.26 3.98 2.39
N GLU A 8 -0.49 3.11 3.05
CA GLU A 8 -0.42 2.99 4.50
C GLU A 8 0.52 1.84 4.86
N ALA A 9 1.37 2.08 5.86
CA ALA A 9 2.45 1.15 6.21
C ALA A 9 1.84 0.14 7.13
N ASP A 10 2.34 -1.08 7.03
CA ASP A 10 2.04 -2.04 8.07
C ASP A 10 2.72 -1.58 9.35
N GLN A 11 2.03 -1.72 10.47
CA GLN A 11 2.51 -1.26 11.77
C GLN A 11 2.68 -2.46 12.69
N LEU A 12 3.89 -2.61 13.22
CA LEU A 12 4.23 -3.52 14.30
C LEU A 12 4.40 -2.70 15.57
N ASP A 13 3.53 -2.96 16.55
CA ASP A 13 3.67 -2.45 17.90
C ASP A 13 4.13 -3.60 18.80
N ILE A 14 5.21 -3.38 19.55
CA ILE A 14 5.73 -4.28 20.57
C ILE A 14 5.68 -3.51 21.89
N GLU A 15 4.96 -4.05 22.86
CA GLU A 15 4.93 -3.53 24.22
C GLU A 15 5.77 -4.46 25.10
N LEU A 16 6.73 -3.88 25.83
CA LEU A 16 7.62 -4.56 26.74
C LEU A 16 7.41 -4.01 28.15
N ASP A 17 7.40 -4.90 29.12
CA ASP A 17 7.50 -4.56 30.54
C ASP A 17 8.92 -4.08 30.84
N ASP A 18 9.05 -2.92 31.46
CA ASP A 18 10.32 -2.34 31.90
C ASP A 18 10.30 -1.99 33.40
N ALA A 19 9.46 -2.70 34.18
CA ALA A 19 9.38 -2.51 35.63
C ALA A 19 10.72 -2.72 36.38
N ASP A 20 11.70 -3.38 35.76
CA ASP A 20 13.05 -3.56 36.31
C ASP A 20 14.12 -2.63 35.68
N GLY A 21 13.73 -1.76 34.74
CA GLY A 21 14.59 -0.77 34.09
C GLY A 21 15.73 -1.37 33.25
N LYS A 22 15.61 -2.63 32.81
CA LYS A 22 16.66 -3.33 32.07
C LYS A 22 16.48 -3.29 30.56
N VAL A 23 15.35 -2.79 30.05
CA VAL A 23 15.10 -2.77 28.61
C VAL A 23 15.90 -1.66 27.95
N GLU A 24 16.95 -2.03 27.21
CA GLU A 24 17.70 -1.07 26.41
C GLU A 24 16.86 -0.54 25.23
N LEU A 25 16.89 0.79 25.05
CA LEU A 25 16.19 1.43 23.93
C LEU A 25 16.82 1.01 22.59
N PRO A 26 16.05 0.42 21.66
CA PRO A 26 16.59 0.05 20.36
C PRO A 26 16.97 1.29 19.55
N LEU A 27 17.91 1.12 18.62
CA LEU A 27 18.23 2.19 17.68
C LEU A 27 17.02 2.53 16.82
N ARG A 28 16.70 3.82 16.71
CA ARG A 28 15.78 4.29 15.67
C ARG A 28 16.36 3.92 14.31
N GLY A 29 15.52 3.36 13.45
CA GLY A 29 15.95 2.81 12.18
C GLY A 29 16.41 1.35 12.23
N ALA A 30 16.42 0.66 13.38
CA ALA A 30 16.71 -0.77 13.42
C ALA A 30 15.68 -1.57 12.60
N VAL A 31 16.13 -2.64 11.96
CA VAL A 31 15.27 -3.54 11.17
C VAL A 31 14.81 -4.69 12.06
N LEU A 32 13.50 -4.87 12.17
CA LEU A 32 12.85 -5.96 12.89
C LEU A 32 12.25 -6.95 11.89
N THR A 33 12.51 -8.25 12.09
CA THR A 33 11.86 -9.32 11.33
C THR A 33 10.92 -10.08 12.25
N LEU A 34 9.62 -10.07 11.93
CA LEU A 34 8.59 -10.76 12.69
C LEU A 34 8.33 -12.15 12.10
N TRP A 35 8.52 -13.17 12.93
CA TRP A 35 8.13 -14.54 12.65
C TRP A 35 7.01 -14.95 13.60
N LEU A 36 5.91 -15.49 13.08
CA LEU A 36 4.75 -15.92 13.86
C LEU A 36 4.31 -17.33 13.47
N GLY A 37 3.81 -18.09 14.44
CA GLY A 37 3.30 -19.44 14.20
C GLY A 37 2.76 -20.07 15.47
N TRP A 38 2.17 -21.25 15.33
CA TRP A 38 1.70 -22.05 16.46
C TRP A 38 2.83 -22.86 17.08
N GLN A 39 2.74 -23.13 18.38
CA GLN A 39 3.67 -24.03 19.06
C GLN A 39 3.69 -25.40 18.37
N GLY A 40 4.89 -25.92 18.10
CA GLY A 40 5.07 -27.19 17.39
C GLY A 40 4.94 -27.10 15.87
N SER A 41 4.68 -25.93 15.30
CA SER A 41 4.65 -25.69 13.86
C SER A 41 5.83 -24.83 13.38
N ALA A 42 6.12 -24.87 12.08
CA ALA A 42 7.09 -23.96 11.48
C ALA A 42 6.60 -22.52 11.56
N LEU A 43 7.50 -21.59 11.91
CA LEU A 43 7.18 -20.16 11.93
C LEU A 43 7.07 -19.60 10.51
N LEU A 44 6.11 -18.70 10.31
CA LEU A 44 5.92 -17.95 9.08
C LEU A 44 6.56 -16.57 9.22
N ASN A 45 7.36 -16.17 8.23
CA ASN A 45 7.86 -14.81 8.14
C ASN A 45 6.67 -13.89 7.81
N LYS A 46 6.28 -13.06 8.78
CA LYS A 46 5.10 -12.21 8.67
C LYS A 46 5.44 -10.83 8.14
N ALA A 47 6.54 -10.24 8.59
CA ALA A 47 6.91 -8.87 8.24
C ALA A 47 8.38 -8.57 8.45
N ILE A 48 8.88 -7.60 7.68
CA ILE A 48 10.14 -6.89 7.93
C ILE A 48 9.76 -5.42 8.07
N SER A 49 10.08 -4.82 9.21
CA SER A 49 9.68 -3.46 9.57
C SER A 49 10.86 -2.68 10.14
N ARG A 50 10.83 -1.35 10.06
CA ARG A 50 11.88 -0.47 10.61
C ARG A 50 11.35 0.29 11.82
N VAL A 51 12.08 0.27 12.93
CA VAL A 51 11.75 1.06 14.13
C VAL A 51 11.76 2.54 13.79
N ASP A 52 10.65 3.21 14.06
CA ASP A 52 10.49 4.61 13.70
C ASP A 52 10.10 5.48 14.90
N GLU A 53 9.49 4.89 15.92
CA GLU A 53 9.05 5.54 17.14
C GLU A 53 9.25 4.62 18.35
N ILE A 54 9.66 5.24 19.46
CA ILE A 54 9.88 4.58 20.75
C ILE A 54 9.22 5.46 21.80
N GLU A 55 8.32 4.88 22.57
CA GLU A 55 7.56 5.54 23.62
C GLU A 55 7.80 4.80 24.94
N HIS A 56 8.22 5.51 25.98
CA HIS A 56 8.31 4.98 27.33
C HIS A 56 7.24 5.65 28.20
N ARG A 57 6.50 4.86 28.99
CA ARG A 57 5.52 5.34 29.97
C ARG A 57 5.92 4.91 31.36
N GLY A 58 5.61 5.73 32.36
CA GLY A 58 5.82 5.36 33.76
C GLY A 58 4.63 4.59 34.35
N ALA A 59 4.86 3.91 35.47
CA ALA A 59 3.90 3.25 36.37
C ALA A 59 2.57 2.75 35.75
N PRO A 60 2.50 1.45 35.34
CA PRO A 60 3.63 0.53 35.23
C PRO A 60 4.60 0.99 34.13
N ASP A 61 5.89 0.78 34.35
CA ASP A 61 6.92 1.19 33.40
C ASP A 61 6.85 0.29 32.16
N THR A 62 6.53 0.88 31.01
CA THR A 62 6.37 0.16 29.75
C THR A 62 7.09 0.85 28.61
N LEU A 63 7.67 0.03 27.73
CA LEU A 63 8.29 0.47 26.49
C LEU A 63 7.47 -0.01 25.30
N THR A 64 6.96 0.93 24.51
CA THR A 64 6.32 0.66 23.22
C THR A 64 7.27 0.97 22.07
N ILE A 65 7.59 -0.05 21.28
CA ILE A 65 8.37 0.07 20.06
C ILE A 65 7.41 -0.01 18.87
N ARG A 66 7.35 1.06 18.08
CA ARG A 66 6.58 1.07 16.82
C ARG A 66 7.53 0.96 15.63
N ALA A 67 7.22 0.03 14.74
CA ALA A 67 7.98 -0.22 13.52
C ALA A 67 7.06 -0.31 12.32
N ARG A 68 7.49 0.28 11.19
CA ARG A 68 6.68 0.38 9.96
C ARG A 68 7.35 -0.33 8.79
N SER A 69 6.55 -0.96 7.91
CA SER A 69 7.07 -1.73 6.77
C SER A 69 7.67 -0.89 5.63
N ALA A 70 7.39 0.42 5.63
CA ALA A 70 7.98 1.38 4.71
C ALA A 70 8.40 2.65 5.47
N ASP A 71 9.57 3.18 5.13
CA ASP A 71 9.99 4.50 5.59
C ASP A 71 9.30 5.58 4.73
N PHE A 72 8.13 5.99 5.17
CA PHE A 72 7.38 7.08 4.56
C PHE A 72 7.90 8.47 4.92
N ARG A 73 8.96 8.57 5.72
CA ARG A 73 9.64 9.85 6.00
C ARG A 73 10.55 10.26 4.84
N GLY A 74 10.73 9.39 3.84
CA GLY A 74 11.54 9.62 2.66
C GLY A 74 10.83 10.37 1.52
N THR A 75 11.47 10.33 0.35
CA THR A 75 11.05 11.03 -0.87
C THR A 75 9.66 10.67 -1.38
N LEU A 76 9.09 9.55 -0.91
CA LEU A 76 7.78 9.04 -1.33
C LEU A 76 6.63 9.98 -0.95
N ASN A 77 6.79 10.72 0.16
CA ASN A 77 5.83 11.72 0.65
C ASN A 77 6.24 13.17 0.34
N SER A 78 7.41 13.36 -0.26
CA SER A 78 7.84 14.69 -0.69
C SER A 78 7.07 15.10 -1.94
N ARG A 79 6.48 16.30 -1.92
CA ARG A 79 5.79 16.87 -3.09
C ARG A 79 6.77 17.15 -4.21
N ARG A 80 6.32 16.98 -5.45
CA ARG A 80 7.13 17.20 -6.65
C ARG A 80 6.33 17.88 -7.75
N GLU A 81 7.07 18.48 -8.66
CA GLU A 81 6.61 18.89 -9.98
C GLU A 81 7.44 18.16 -11.03
N GLU A 82 6.79 17.33 -11.83
CA GLU A 82 7.44 16.54 -12.88
C GLU A 82 6.44 16.23 -13.99
N SER A 83 6.82 16.48 -15.24
CA SER A 83 6.01 16.15 -16.40
C SER A 83 6.51 14.86 -17.04
N TRP A 84 5.58 13.93 -17.27
CA TRP A 84 5.84 12.66 -17.94
C TRP A 84 5.27 12.71 -19.35
N HIS A 85 6.03 12.24 -20.32
CA HIS A 85 5.68 12.25 -21.74
C HIS A 85 6.11 10.95 -22.40
N ASP A 86 5.32 10.48 -23.37
CA ASP A 86 5.64 9.36 -24.26
C ASP A 86 6.28 8.16 -23.52
N THR A 87 5.70 7.80 -22.37
CA THR A 87 6.17 6.72 -21.50
C THR A 87 5.09 5.66 -21.35
N THR A 88 5.43 4.52 -20.77
CA THR A 88 4.44 3.55 -20.30
C THR A 88 4.22 3.62 -18.79
N LEU A 89 3.09 3.11 -18.33
CA LEU A 89 2.81 3.00 -16.89
C LEU A 89 3.86 2.14 -16.17
N GLY A 90 4.37 1.09 -16.83
CA GLY A 90 5.43 0.25 -16.26
C GLY A 90 6.75 1.00 -16.04
N GLU A 91 7.18 1.81 -17.01
CA GLU A 91 8.41 2.62 -16.92
C GLU A 91 8.28 3.72 -15.88
N LEU A 92 7.14 4.40 -15.84
CA LEU A 92 6.84 5.44 -14.85
C LEU A 92 6.93 4.86 -13.44
N VAL A 93 6.19 3.78 -13.16
CA VAL A 93 6.19 3.13 -11.84
C VAL A 93 7.60 2.63 -11.47
N SER A 94 8.36 2.11 -12.45
CA SER A 94 9.73 1.64 -12.22
C SER A 94 10.69 2.78 -11.88
N THR A 95 10.55 3.94 -12.53
CA THR A 95 11.33 5.14 -12.25
C THR A 95 11.08 5.63 -10.83
N ILE A 96 9.81 5.70 -10.42
CA ILE A 96 9.43 6.10 -9.06
C ILE A 96 9.93 5.08 -8.02
N ALA A 97 9.81 3.78 -8.29
CA ALA A 97 10.31 2.75 -7.39
C ALA A 97 11.82 2.92 -7.17
N LYS A 98 12.60 3.04 -8.26
CA LYS A 98 14.06 3.20 -8.22
C LYS A 98 14.49 4.42 -7.40
N ARG A 99 13.85 5.59 -7.60
CA ARG A 99 14.24 6.80 -6.83
C ARG A 99 13.95 6.66 -5.34
N ASN A 100 12.95 5.88 -4.98
CA ASN A 100 12.59 5.58 -3.59
C ASN A 100 13.31 4.33 -3.05
N LYS A 101 14.32 3.80 -3.76
CA LYS A 101 15.09 2.60 -3.38
C LYS A 101 14.21 1.34 -3.19
N LEU A 102 13.15 1.24 -3.99
CA LEU A 102 12.23 0.12 -4.05
C LEU A 102 12.39 -0.65 -5.37
N THR A 103 12.05 -1.93 -5.35
CA THR A 103 11.93 -2.73 -6.56
C THR A 103 10.51 -2.69 -7.10
N ALA A 104 10.33 -2.28 -8.35
CA ALA A 104 9.01 -2.23 -8.98
C ALA A 104 8.50 -3.63 -9.30
N SER A 105 7.20 -3.86 -9.08
CA SER A 105 6.50 -5.10 -9.37
C SER A 105 5.13 -4.77 -9.94
N VAL A 106 5.10 -4.52 -11.24
CA VAL A 106 3.91 -4.10 -12.00
C VAL A 106 3.27 -5.32 -12.67
N ALA A 107 1.94 -5.43 -12.65
CA ALA A 107 1.23 -6.48 -13.37
C ALA A 107 1.37 -6.32 -14.89
N ASP A 108 1.57 -7.43 -15.63
CA ASP A 108 1.83 -7.38 -17.08
C ASP A 108 0.74 -6.65 -17.88
N SER A 109 -0.52 -6.85 -17.51
CA SER A 109 -1.67 -6.15 -18.12
C SER A 109 -1.65 -4.63 -17.97
N LEU A 110 -0.85 -4.09 -17.05
CA LEU A 110 -0.75 -2.66 -16.78
C LEU A 110 0.54 -2.05 -17.35
N LYS A 111 1.61 -2.85 -17.54
CA LYS A 111 2.93 -2.35 -17.93
C LYS A 111 2.91 -1.55 -19.23
N GLN A 112 2.17 -2.04 -20.23
CA GLN A 112 2.18 -1.50 -21.59
C GLN A 112 1.11 -0.42 -21.83
N ILE A 113 0.42 0.05 -20.77
CA ILE A 113 -0.55 1.14 -20.91
C ILE A 113 0.24 2.40 -21.28
N PRO A 114 -0.01 3.01 -22.46
CA PRO A 114 0.68 4.21 -22.87
C PRO A 114 0.22 5.41 -22.04
N VAL A 115 1.18 6.25 -21.68
CA VAL A 115 0.99 7.52 -20.99
C VAL A 115 1.53 8.62 -21.93
N PRO A 116 0.68 9.16 -22.83
CA PRO A 116 1.13 10.19 -23.78
C PRO A 116 1.64 11.43 -23.05
N HIS A 117 0.90 11.83 -22.01
CA HIS A 117 1.30 12.90 -21.12
C HIS A 117 0.55 12.82 -19.79
N ILE A 118 1.26 13.04 -18.69
CA ILE A 118 0.66 13.29 -17.38
C ILE A 118 1.62 14.10 -16.51
N ASP A 119 1.10 15.07 -15.78
CA ASP A 119 1.89 15.83 -14.82
C ASP A 119 1.71 15.26 -13.41
N GLN A 120 2.82 15.21 -12.68
CA GLN A 120 2.87 15.12 -11.24
C GLN A 120 2.96 16.56 -10.70
N SER A 121 1.86 17.16 -10.26
CA SER A 121 1.80 18.60 -9.93
C SER A 121 1.57 18.83 -8.45
N GLN A 122 2.59 19.28 -7.71
CA GLN A 122 2.56 19.52 -6.27
C GLN A 122 2.04 18.32 -5.45
N GLU A 123 2.23 17.12 -5.97
CA GLU A 123 1.81 15.88 -5.33
C GLU A 123 3.01 14.97 -5.06
N SER A 124 2.94 14.19 -3.99
CA SER A 124 3.98 13.22 -3.66
C SER A 124 3.93 12.00 -4.57
N ASP A 125 5.01 11.22 -4.62
CA ASP A 125 5.04 9.97 -5.38
C ASP A 125 3.94 9.00 -4.92
N ALA A 126 3.64 8.94 -3.62
CA ALA A 126 2.55 8.13 -3.08
C ALA A 126 1.19 8.56 -3.62
N VAL A 127 0.90 9.87 -3.61
CA VAL A 127 -0.37 10.40 -4.12
C VAL A 127 -0.47 10.20 -5.63
N PHE A 128 0.61 10.48 -6.35
CA PHE A 128 0.66 10.32 -7.80
C PHE A 128 0.44 8.87 -8.24
N LEU A 129 1.12 7.93 -7.59
CA LEU A 129 0.96 6.50 -7.86
C LEU A 129 -0.45 6.00 -7.49
N THR A 130 -1.05 6.50 -6.41
CA THR A 130 -2.44 6.17 -6.06
C THR A 130 -3.39 6.65 -7.15
N ARG A 131 -3.23 7.91 -7.58
CA ARG A 131 -4.02 8.50 -8.66
C ARG A 131 -3.86 7.74 -9.98
N LEU A 132 -2.65 7.29 -10.30
CA LEU A 132 -2.39 6.42 -11.46
C LEU A 132 -3.05 5.06 -11.31
N ALA A 133 -3.03 4.47 -10.11
CA ALA A 133 -3.66 3.19 -9.85
C ALA A 133 -5.18 3.28 -10.05
N ASP A 134 -5.83 4.27 -9.45
CA ASP A 134 -7.27 4.49 -9.56
C ASP A 134 -7.72 4.69 -11.01
N ARG A 135 -6.99 5.50 -11.80
CA ARG A 135 -7.28 5.76 -13.21
C ARG A 135 -7.19 4.51 -14.09
N ASN A 136 -6.40 3.52 -13.69
CA ASN A 136 -6.14 2.31 -14.47
C ASN A 136 -6.80 1.05 -13.87
N GLY A 137 -7.70 1.20 -12.89
CA GLY A 137 -8.35 0.06 -12.23
C GLY A 137 -7.34 -0.85 -11.51
N ALA A 138 -6.29 -0.25 -10.97
CA ALA A 138 -5.20 -0.92 -10.30
C ALA A 138 -5.19 -0.56 -8.80
N THR A 139 -4.38 -1.29 -8.04
CA THR A 139 -4.03 -0.96 -6.66
C THR A 139 -2.52 -0.83 -6.55
N VAL A 140 -2.07 0.02 -5.64
CA VAL A 140 -0.66 0.23 -5.35
C VAL A 140 -0.39 0.02 -3.87
N SER A 141 0.74 -0.60 -3.54
CA SER A 141 1.20 -0.74 -2.15
C SER A 141 2.70 -0.98 -2.08
N VAL A 142 3.32 -0.71 -0.93
CA VAL A 142 4.72 -1.03 -0.67
C VAL A 142 4.78 -2.18 0.33
N LYS A 143 5.42 -3.30 -0.05
CA LYS A 143 5.57 -4.48 0.79
C LYS A 143 6.97 -5.05 0.63
N ALA A 144 7.67 -5.29 1.74
CA ALA A 144 9.00 -5.91 1.76
C ALA A 144 10.00 -5.30 0.73
N GLY A 145 10.08 -3.97 0.67
CA GLY A 145 10.95 -3.26 -0.27
C GLY A 145 10.51 -3.28 -1.74
N LYS A 146 9.31 -3.81 -2.03
CA LYS A 146 8.73 -3.83 -3.38
C LYS A 146 7.56 -2.87 -3.48
N LEU A 147 7.51 -2.14 -4.59
CA LEU A 147 6.37 -1.33 -5.00
C LEU A 147 5.48 -2.20 -5.89
N LEU A 148 4.37 -2.67 -5.33
CA LEU A 148 3.40 -3.52 -6.01
C LEU A 148 2.38 -2.63 -6.73
N PHE A 149 2.20 -2.83 -8.03
CA PHE A 149 1.20 -2.13 -8.84
C PHE A 149 0.38 -3.17 -9.60
N LEU A 150 -0.78 -3.53 -9.06
CA LEU A 150 -1.53 -4.74 -9.40
C LEU A 150 -2.91 -4.42 -9.96
N LYS A 151 -3.46 -5.29 -10.81
CA LYS A 151 -4.85 -5.16 -11.27
C LYS A 151 -5.81 -5.49 -10.12
N ALA A 152 -6.68 -4.55 -9.78
CA ALA A 152 -7.65 -4.72 -8.69
C ALA A 152 -8.58 -5.91 -8.98
N GLY A 153 -8.87 -6.72 -7.95
CA GLY A 153 -9.83 -7.83 -8.04
C GLY A 153 -9.41 -9.01 -8.93
N SER A 154 -8.19 -9.03 -9.47
CA SER A 154 -7.73 -10.11 -10.36
C SER A 154 -7.41 -11.43 -9.65
N ALA A 155 -7.18 -11.41 -8.34
CA ALA A 155 -6.64 -12.54 -7.57
C ALA A 155 -5.35 -13.13 -8.19
N LEU A 156 -4.56 -12.30 -8.88
CA LEU A 156 -3.28 -12.66 -9.45
C LEU A 156 -2.15 -11.94 -8.71
N THR A 157 -1.01 -12.60 -8.59
CA THR A 157 0.25 -11.94 -8.23
C THR A 157 0.71 -11.01 -9.37
N ALA A 158 1.71 -10.16 -9.10
CA ALA A 158 2.33 -9.33 -10.14
C ALA A 158 2.87 -10.14 -11.34
N SER A 159 3.30 -11.38 -11.09
CA SER A 159 3.79 -12.31 -12.11
C SER A 159 2.66 -13.12 -12.78
N GLY A 160 1.39 -12.74 -12.58
CA GLY A 160 0.23 -13.40 -13.17
C GLY A 160 -0.13 -14.76 -12.57
N LYS A 161 0.45 -15.15 -11.41
CA LYS A 161 0.12 -16.43 -10.77
C LYS A 161 -1.17 -16.29 -9.96
N PRO A 162 -2.11 -17.24 -10.01
CA PRO A 162 -3.27 -17.24 -9.14
C PRO A 162 -2.87 -17.22 -7.66
N ILE A 163 -3.50 -16.33 -6.89
CA ILE A 163 -3.42 -16.33 -5.44
C ILE A 163 -4.33 -17.46 -4.94
N PRO A 164 -3.83 -18.38 -4.08
CA PRO A 164 -4.64 -19.46 -3.53
C PRO A 164 -5.90 -18.91 -2.87
N GLN A 165 -7.04 -19.49 -3.24
CA GLN A 165 -8.31 -19.17 -2.60
C GLN A 165 -8.39 -19.87 -1.25
N MET A 166 -8.91 -19.17 -0.24
CA MET A 166 -9.21 -19.72 1.07
C MET A 166 -10.69 -19.46 1.35
N THR A 167 -11.44 -20.54 1.56
CA THR A 167 -12.83 -20.47 1.98
C THR A 167 -12.87 -20.43 3.49
N LEU A 168 -13.53 -19.42 4.05
CA LEU A 168 -13.78 -19.30 5.48
C LEU A 168 -15.22 -19.68 5.80
N THR A 169 -15.38 -20.49 6.84
CA THR A 169 -16.64 -20.93 7.42
C THR A 169 -16.79 -20.37 8.83
N ARG A 170 -18.00 -20.47 9.40
CA ARG A 170 -18.23 -20.02 10.78
C ARG A 170 -17.41 -20.78 11.82
N SER A 171 -17.01 -22.02 11.53
CA SER A 171 -16.17 -22.82 12.43
C SER A 171 -14.70 -22.42 12.41
N ASP A 172 -14.27 -21.57 11.48
CA ASP A 172 -12.85 -21.16 11.36
C ASP A 172 -12.48 -19.96 12.25
N GLY A 173 -13.44 -19.37 12.98
CA GLY A 173 -13.15 -18.24 13.87
C GLY A 173 -14.22 -17.98 14.93
N ASP A 174 -13.84 -17.24 15.96
CA ASP A 174 -14.67 -17.06 17.17
C ASP A 174 -15.78 -16.01 17.00
N ARG A 175 -15.55 -14.99 16.14
CA ARG A 175 -16.44 -13.83 15.96
C ARG A 175 -16.48 -13.39 14.50
N HIS A 176 -17.62 -12.89 14.05
CA HIS A 176 -17.77 -12.22 12.76
C HIS A 176 -18.67 -10.98 12.92
N GLN A 177 -18.42 -9.96 12.10
CA GLN A 177 -19.27 -8.77 12.00
C GLN A 177 -19.47 -8.46 10.52
N PHE A 178 -20.72 -8.22 10.12
CA PHE A 178 -21.08 -7.84 8.76
C PHE A 178 -22.14 -6.74 8.82
N ALA A 179 -22.02 -5.74 7.96
CA ALA A 179 -22.95 -4.62 7.86
C ALA A 179 -23.22 -4.30 6.40
N ILE A 180 -24.50 -4.08 6.06
CA ILE A 180 -24.93 -3.54 4.78
C ILE A 180 -25.31 -2.09 5.01
N ALA A 181 -24.75 -1.17 4.23
CA ALA A 181 -25.06 0.25 4.31
C ALA A 181 -25.49 0.76 2.93
N ASP A 182 -26.69 1.33 2.84
CA ASP A 182 -27.30 1.76 1.57
C ASP A 182 -26.74 3.09 1.04
N ARG A 183 -25.95 3.82 1.83
CA ARG A 183 -25.48 5.19 1.50
C ARG A 183 -24.53 5.27 0.29
N ARG A 184 -24.20 4.15 -0.35
CA ARG A 184 -23.40 4.07 -1.59
C ARG A 184 -24.08 3.24 -2.70
N ALA A 185 -25.36 2.91 -2.56
CA ALA A 185 -26.11 2.19 -3.57
C ALA A 185 -26.54 3.15 -4.70
N TYR A 186 -25.67 3.30 -5.71
CA TYR A 186 -26.02 3.99 -6.95
C TYR A 186 -26.44 2.95 -7.99
N THR A 187 -27.57 3.17 -8.67
CA THR A 187 -28.04 2.29 -9.75
C THR A 187 -27.31 2.51 -11.07
N GLY A 188 -26.51 3.58 -11.16
CA GLY A 188 -25.68 3.88 -12.33
C GLY A 188 -24.82 5.12 -12.14
N VAL A 189 -23.84 5.26 -13.01
CA VAL A 189 -22.96 6.44 -13.10
C VAL A 189 -23.01 6.94 -14.54
N THR A 190 -23.16 8.25 -14.73
CA THR A 190 -23.05 8.89 -16.06
C THR A 190 -21.85 9.81 -16.07
N ALA A 191 -20.90 9.55 -16.96
CA ALA A 191 -19.79 10.46 -17.25
C ALA A 191 -20.09 11.25 -18.54
N LYS A 192 -19.70 12.52 -18.57
CA LYS A 192 -19.76 13.39 -19.75
C LYS A 192 -18.39 14.04 -19.94
N TRP A 193 -17.92 14.13 -21.17
CA TRP A 193 -16.70 14.86 -21.50
C TRP A 193 -16.90 15.67 -22.79
N LEU A 194 -16.10 16.74 -22.94
CA LEU A 194 -16.09 17.58 -24.13
C LEU A 194 -14.92 17.16 -25.02
N HIS A 195 -15.22 16.85 -26.28
CA HIS A 195 -14.18 16.62 -27.29
C HIS A 195 -13.84 17.95 -27.97
N THR A 196 -12.79 18.62 -27.50
CA THR A 196 -12.44 19.98 -27.95
C THR A 196 -11.93 20.06 -29.39
N LYS A 197 -11.42 18.94 -29.95
CA LYS A 197 -10.95 18.88 -31.34
C LYS A 197 -12.07 18.72 -32.38
N ASP A 198 -13.20 18.14 -31.98
CA ASP A 198 -14.36 17.89 -32.85
C ASP A 198 -15.65 17.96 -32.00
N PRO A 199 -16.14 19.18 -31.68
CA PRO A 199 -17.30 19.36 -30.82
C PRO A 199 -18.58 19.03 -31.58
N LYS A 200 -19.29 17.98 -31.14
CA LYS A 200 -20.63 17.65 -31.65
C LYS A 200 -21.72 18.20 -30.72
N PRO A 201 -22.83 18.74 -31.25
CA PRO A 201 -23.94 19.21 -30.42
C PRO A 201 -24.45 18.08 -29.52
N GLN A 202 -24.50 18.32 -28.21
CA GLN A 202 -25.14 17.38 -27.31
C GLN A 202 -26.65 17.55 -27.42
N ASN A 203 -27.33 16.55 -27.97
CA ASN A 203 -28.80 16.50 -27.94
C ASN A 203 -29.24 16.54 -26.48
N ARG A 204 -29.95 17.61 -26.09
CA ARG A 204 -30.58 17.73 -24.78
C ARG A 204 -31.61 16.60 -24.65
N LYS A 205 -31.40 15.71 -23.68
CA LYS A 205 -32.44 14.83 -23.14
C LYS A 205 -33.14 15.54 -22.01
#